data_AF-A0A382U2Q5-F1
#
_entry.id   AF-A0A382U2Q5-F1
#
_cell.length_a   1.000
_cell.length_b   1.000
_cell.length_c   1.000
_cell.angle_alpha   90.00
_cell.angle_beta   90.00
_cell.angle_gamma   90.00
#
_symmetry.space_group_name_H-M   'P 1'
#
loop_
_entity.id
_entity.type
_entity.pdbx_description
1 polymer ?
#
loop_
_entity_poly.entity_id
_entity_poly.type
_entity_poly.pdbx_seq_one_letter_code
_entity_poly.pdbx_strand_id
1 'polypeptide(L)'
;MDENDSAICNANVCSDHDGDTCDDCSDGSYGLDDDGVDCDGDGLCDAGDDDDDNDGALDDDDSDDCNANVCSDDDNDSCDDCSSGQYDSANDGVDCDGDGACDAGDDDDDN
;
A
#
# COMPACT_ATOMS: atom_id res chain seq x y z
N MET A 1 -29.82 13.26 9.37
CA MET A 1 -30.67 12.09 9.68
C MET A 1 -31.03 11.51 8.33
N ASP A 2 -30.06 10.81 7.76
CA ASP A 2 -30.20 10.12 6.50
C ASP A 2 -30.92 8.79 6.74
N GLU A 3 -31.75 8.36 5.80
CA GLU A 3 -32.54 7.12 5.91
C GLU A 3 -31.68 5.85 5.72
N ASN A 4 -30.38 6.01 5.45
CA ASN A 4 -29.40 4.93 5.26
C ASN A 4 -28.49 4.64 6.47
N ASP A 5 -28.57 5.44 7.54
CA ASP A 5 -27.77 5.20 8.75
C ASP A 5 -28.29 3.96 9.51
N SER A 6 -27.60 2.83 9.32
CA SER A 6 -27.94 1.55 9.96
C SER A 6 -27.69 1.55 11.47
N ALA A 7 -26.86 2.47 11.97
CA ALA A 7 -26.55 2.62 13.38
C ALA A 7 -26.74 4.06 13.88
N ILE A 8 -28.00 4.54 13.82
CA ILE A 8 -28.55 5.82 14.35
C ILE A 8 -27.97 6.39 15.67
N CYS A 9 -27.31 5.57 16.51
CA CYS A 9 -26.70 5.98 17.78
C CYS A 9 -25.16 6.03 17.76
N ASN A 10 -24.51 5.68 16.65
CA ASN A 10 -23.06 5.71 16.47
C ASN A 10 -22.73 6.57 15.25
N ALA A 11 -22.05 7.69 15.47
CA ALA A 11 -21.71 8.61 14.38
C ALA A 11 -20.64 8.04 13.42
N ASN A 12 -19.96 6.95 13.81
CA ASN A 12 -18.90 6.32 13.03
C ASN A 12 -19.34 4.99 12.40
N VAL A 13 -20.65 4.70 12.42
CA VAL A 13 -21.19 3.51 11.74
C VAL A 13 -22.47 3.91 11.03
N CYS A 14 -22.52 3.88 9.72
CA CYS A 14 -23.70 4.21 8.95
C CYS A 14 -23.97 3.23 7.80
N SER A 15 -23.07 3.14 6.81
CA SER A 15 -23.17 2.25 5.64
C SER A 15 -21.81 2.05 4.98
N ASP A 16 -21.77 1.17 3.99
CA ASP A 16 -20.65 0.92 3.06
C ASP A 16 -21.31 0.91 1.68
N HIS A 17 -21.35 2.05 0.99
CA HIS A 17 -22.17 2.26 -0.22
C HIS A 17 -21.41 2.12 -1.53
N ASP A 18 -20.12 2.44 -1.50
CA ASP A 18 -19.15 2.22 -2.58
C ASP A 18 -18.62 0.78 -2.59
N GLY A 19 -18.67 0.08 -1.46
CA GLY A 19 -18.28 -1.32 -1.37
C GLY A 19 -16.79 -1.52 -1.13
N ASP A 20 -16.13 -0.53 -0.53
CA ASP A 20 -14.69 -0.55 -0.24
C ASP A 20 -14.39 -1.09 1.18
N THR A 21 -15.37 -1.69 1.87
CA THR A 21 -15.19 -2.26 3.22
C THR A 21 -15.03 -1.22 4.34
N CYS A 22 -14.81 0.05 4.03
CA CYS A 22 -14.90 1.12 5.00
C CYS A 22 -16.35 1.51 5.30
N ASP A 23 -16.55 2.07 6.49
CA ASP A 23 -17.85 2.63 6.82
C ASP A 23 -17.85 4.09 6.37
N ASP A 24 -18.80 4.47 5.50
CA ASP A 24 -19.00 5.79 4.89
C ASP A 24 -18.99 6.94 5.92
N CYS A 25 -19.05 6.66 7.23
CA CYS A 25 -19.02 7.63 8.32
C CYS A 25 -17.79 7.53 9.25
N SER A 26 -16.74 6.79 8.91
CA SER A 26 -15.62 6.54 9.83
C SER A 26 -14.86 7.81 10.24
N ASP A 27 -14.84 8.83 9.39
CA ASP A 27 -14.27 10.16 9.66
C ASP A 27 -15.20 11.06 10.53
N GLY A 28 -16.44 10.60 10.80
CA GLY A 28 -17.49 11.32 11.52
C GLY A 28 -18.45 12.12 10.63
N SER A 29 -18.33 12.03 9.31
CA SER A 29 -19.23 12.57 8.29
C SER A 29 -19.54 11.52 7.22
N TYR A 30 -20.73 11.57 6.62
CA TYR A 30 -20.99 10.72 5.45
C TYR A 30 -20.13 11.15 4.25
N GLY A 31 -19.29 10.26 3.74
CA GLY A 31 -18.42 10.38 2.57
C GLY A 31 -18.24 9.02 1.88
N LEU A 32 -17.81 9.04 0.62
CA LEU A 32 -17.49 7.82 -0.17
C LEU A 32 -16.02 7.81 -0.64
N ASP A 33 -15.27 8.86 -0.29
CA ASP A 33 -13.90 9.09 -0.76
C ASP A 33 -12.98 9.55 0.40
N ASP A 34 -13.48 9.56 1.66
CA ASP A 34 -12.77 10.09 2.85
C ASP A 34 -13.36 9.45 4.12
N ASP A 35 -13.66 8.15 4.02
CA ASP A 35 -14.32 7.34 5.04
C ASP A 35 -13.38 6.26 5.60
N GLY A 36 -12.08 6.42 5.37
CA GLY A 36 -10.99 5.61 5.88
C GLY A 36 -9.64 6.33 5.73
N VAL A 37 -8.55 5.65 6.09
CA VAL A 37 -7.22 6.04 5.60
C VAL A 37 -7.16 5.58 4.13
N ASP A 38 -6.51 6.36 3.28
CA ASP A 38 -6.37 6.13 1.84
C ASP A 38 -4.94 6.60 1.50
N CYS A 39 -3.99 5.66 1.52
CA CYS A 39 -2.56 5.95 1.47
C CYS A 39 -2.08 6.41 0.08
N ASP A 40 -2.71 5.94 -0.99
CA ASP A 40 -2.36 6.27 -2.37
C ASP A 40 -3.29 7.31 -3.04
N GLY A 41 -4.47 7.56 -2.47
CA GLY A 41 -5.47 8.49 -2.96
C GLY A 41 -6.30 7.95 -4.14
N ASP A 42 -6.44 6.63 -4.28
CA ASP A 42 -7.18 6.01 -5.39
C ASP A 42 -8.71 6.02 -5.18
N GLY A 43 -9.13 6.25 -3.94
CA GLY A 43 -10.51 6.36 -3.50
C GLY A 43 -11.09 5.09 -2.88
N LEU A 44 -10.32 4.01 -2.77
CA LEU A 44 -10.56 2.95 -1.80
C LEU A 44 -9.84 3.32 -0.50
N CYS A 45 -10.44 3.00 0.63
CA CYS A 45 -9.69 3.06 1.87
C CYS A 45 -8.73 1.86 2.03
N ASP A 46 -7.71 2.00 2.88
CA ASP A 46 -6.71 0.98 3.22
C ASP A 46 -7.33 -0.36 3.74
N ALA A 47 -8.58 -0.36 4.18
CA ALA A 47 -9.24 -1.60 4.65
C ALA A 47 -9.89 -2.40 3.50
N GLY A 48 -9.99 -1.80 2.31
CA GLY A 48 -10.60 -2.33 1.11
C GLY A 48 -9.73 -2.33 -0.12
N ASP A 49 -8.55 -1.71 -0.04
CA ASP A 49 -7.48 -1.94 -0.98
C ASP A 49 -6.69 -3.20 -0.58
N ASP A 50 -6.09 -3.87 -1.57
CA ASP A 50 -5.18 -5.00 -1.36
C ASP A 50 -3.71 -4.57 -1.62
N ASP A 51 -3.48 -3.31 -2.02
CA ASP A 51 -2.18 -2.66 -2.35
C ASP A 51 -2.26 -1.15 -2.00
N ASP A 52 -2.17 -0.85 -0.70
CA ASP A 52 -2.45 0.45 -0.07
C ASP A 52 -1.59 1.64 -0.57
N ASP A 53 -0.46 1.38 -1.23
CA ASP A 53 0.43 2.40 -1.79
C ASP A 53 0.67 2.31 -3.32
N ASN A 54 0.01 1.34 -3.95
CA ASN A 54 0.02 1.11 -5.39
C ASN A 54 1.44 0.91 -5.97
N ASP A 55 2.33 0.29 -5.19
CA ASP A 55 3.67 -0.06 -5.63
C ASP A 55 3.75 -1.41 -6.36
N GLY A 56 2.68 -2.21 -6.27
CA GLY A 56 2.55 -3.50 -6.92
C GLY A 56 2.98 -4.69 -6.06
N ALA A 57 3.50 -4.46 -4.86
CA ALA A 57 3.46 -5.43 -3.77
C ALA A 57 2.05 -5.43 -3.15
N LEU A 58 1.59 -6.59 -2.66
CA LEU A 58 0.30 -6.67 -1.96
C LEU A 58 0.55 -6.50 -0.47
N ASP A 59 -0.38 -5.92 0.29
CA ASP A 59 -0.19 -5.63 1.72
C ASP A 59 0.21 -6.88 2.55
N ASP A 60 -0.26 -8.07 2.15
CA ASP A 60 0.08 -9.34 2.81
C ASP A 60 1.58 -9.71 2.68
N ASP A 61 2.24 -9.20 1.64
CA ASP A 61 3.65 -9.42 1.29
C ASP A 61 4.49 -8.11 1.33
N ASP A 62 3.89 -6.99 1.74
CA ASP A 62 4.54 -5.68 1.94
C ASP A 62 4.97 -5.49 3.41
N SER A 63 6.06 -4.75 3.66
CA SER A 63 6.53 -4.44 5.01
C SER A 63 6.16 -3.03 5.50
N ASP A 64 5.72 -2.15 4.60
CA ASP A 64 5.22 -0.81 4.87
C ASP A 64 4.14 -0.42 3.84
N ASP A 65 2.94 -0.98 4.01
CA ASP A 65 1.73 -0.85 3.16
C ASP A 65 1.40 0.59 2.67
N CYS A 66 1.94 1.64 3.30
CA CYS A 66 1.68 3.04 2.94
C CYS A 66 2.90 3.78 2.37
N ASN A 67 3.92 3.07 1.91
CA ASN A 67 5.18 3.63 1.46
C ASN A 67 5.78 2.83 0.31
N ALA A 68 5.42 3.27 -0.90
CA ALA A 68 5.78 2.67 -2.18
C ALA A 68 7.29 2.52 -2.50
N ASN A 69 8.18 2.81 -1.56
CA ASN A 69 9.62 2.63 -1.67
C ASN A 69 10.16 1.60 -0.67
N VAL A 70 9.29 0.88 0.05
CA VAL A 70 9.64 -0.07 1.10
C VAL A 70 8.65 -1.23 1.08
N CYS A 71 9.07 -2.40 0.59
CA CYS A 71 8.19 -3.57 0.56
C CYS A 71 8.86 -4.86 1.05
N SER A 72 9.79 -5.44 0.30
CA SER A 72 10.38 -6.76 0.58
C SER A 72 11.84 -6.86 0.08
N ASP A 73 12.46 -8.02 0.31
CA ASP A 73 13.80 -8.40 -0.16
C ASP A 73 13.74 -9.89 -0.53
N ASP A 74 12.99 -10.19 -1.60
CA ASP A 74 12.60 -11.53 -2.02
C ASP A 74 13.72 -12.28 -2.73
N ASP A 75 14.67 -11.57 -3.34
CA ASP A 75 15.84 -12.17 -3.99
C ASP A 75 17.06 -12.29 -3.07
N ASN A 76 16.99 -11.70 -1.88
CA ASN A 76 17.99 -11.73 -0.82
C ASN A 76 19.32 -11.09 -1.18
N ASP A 77 19.29 -10.03 -1.98
CA ASP A 77 20.44 -9.20 -2.23
C ASP A 77 20.64 -8.10 -1.16
N SER A 78 19.66 -7.83 -0.28
CA SER A 78 19.65 -6.77 0.75
C SER A 78 19.22 -5.37 0.29
N CYS A 79 18.87 -5.21 -0.97
CA CYS A 79 18.08 -4.08 -1.45
C CYS A 79 16.59 -4.33 -1.20
N ASP A 80 15.84 -3.22 -1.20
CA ASP A 80 14.40 -3.28 -1.03
C ASP A 80 13.77 -3.33 -2.42
N ASP A 81 12.99 -4.37 -2.69
CA ASP A 81 12.36 -4.69 -3.99
C ASP A 81 11.57 -3.51 -4.57
N CYS A 82 11.14 -2.56 -3.73
CA CYS A 82 10.37 -1.39 -4.11
C CYS A 82 11.18 -0.09 -4.13
N SER A 83 12.50 -0.13 -3.98
CA SER A 83 13.38 1.05 -4.01
C SER A 83 13.24 1.94 -5.26
N SER A 84 12.68 1.41 -6.34
CA SER A 84 12.39 2.13 -7.58
C SER A 84 11.05 2.90 -7.58
N GLY A 85 10.24 2.73 -6.52
CA GLY A 85 8.88 3.23 -6.39
C GLY A 85 7.81 2.20 -6.82
N GLN A 86 8.22 0.99 -7.19
CA GLN A 86 7.38 -0.13 -7.62
C GLN A 86 8.12 -1.45 -7.34
N TYR A 87 7.38 -2.51 -7.04
CA TYR A 87 7.91 -3.86 -6.86
C TYR A 87 8.62 -4.38 -8.13
N ASP A 88 9.94 -4.52 -8.04
CA ASP A 88 10.80 -5.10 -9.07
C ASP A 88 12.10 -5.63 -8.46
N SER A 89 12.10 -6.91 -8.07
CA SER A 89 13.25 -7.64 -7.50
C SER A 89 14.46 -7.81 -8.42
N ALA A 90 14.56 -7.06 -9.52
CA ALA A 90 15.73 -7.03 -10.39
C ALA A 90 16.13 -5.59 -10.76
N ASN A 91 15.33 -4.59 -10.36
CA ASN A 91 15.63 -3.17 -10.53
C ASN A 91 15.31 -2.41 -9.23
N ASP A 92 15.65 -3.03 -8.11
CA ASP A 92 15.50 -2.61 -6.72
C ASP A 92 16.74 -1.86 -6.19
N GLY A 93 17.74 -1.66 -7.05
CA GLY A 93 18.94 -0.93 -6.72
C GLY A 93 19.78 -0.60 -7.94
N VAL A 94 20.94 0.02 -7.69
CA VAL A 94 21.97 0.14 -8.71
C VAL A 94 22.66 -1.21 -8.79
N ASP A 95 22.73 -1.81 -9.98
CA ASP A 95 23.51 -3.03 -10.26
C ASP A 95 24.53 -2.68 -11.36
N CYS A 96 25.80 -2.49 -10.98
CA CYS A 96 26.84 -2.04 -11.89
C CYS A 96 27.37 -3.12 -12.85
N ASP A 97 27.39 -4.39 -12.44
CA ASP A 97 28.02 -5.48 -13.19
C ASP A 97 27.00 -6.39 -13.90
N GLY A 98 25.72 -6.26 -13.55
CA GLY A 98 24.59 -6.93 -14.16
C GLY A 98 24.40 -8.36 -13.70
N ASP A 99 24.89 -8.73 -12.52
CA ASP A 99 24.80 -10.09 -11.99
C ASP A 99 23.45 -10.38 -11.29
N GLY A 100 22.67 -9.33 -11.04
CA GLY A 100 21.34 -9.39 -10.44
C GLY A 100 21.31 -9.09 -8.95
N ALA A 101 22.43 -8.77 -8.31
CA ALA A 101 22.45 -8.15 -6.98
C ALA A 101 22.73 -6.65 -7.11
N CYS A 102 22.09 -5.83 -6.27
CA CYS A 102 22.38 -4.43 -6.18
C CYS A 102 23.74 -4.16 -5.51
N ASP A 103 24.39 -3.05 -5.86
CA ASP A 103 25.67 -2.56 -5.30
C ASP A 103 25.64 -2.37 -3.77
N ALA A 104 24.45 -2.27 -3.13
CA ALA A 104 24.36 -2.18 -1.67
C ALA A 104 24.47 -3.55 -0.98
N GLY A 105 24.11 -4.59 -1.74
CA GLY A 105 24.04 -5.99 -1.39
C GLY A 105 25.22 -6.84 -1.84
N ASP A 106 25.91 -6.36 -2.87
CA ASP A 106 27.06 -7.02 -3.47
C ASP A 106 28.39 -6.60 -2.83
N ASP A 107 29.28 -7.57 -2.65
CA ASP A 107 30.67 -7.36 -2.18
C ASP A 107 31.66 -7.24 -3.38
N ASP A 108 31.21 -7.50 -4.62
CA ASP A 108 32.04 -7.61 -5.84
C ASP A 108 31.48 -6.84 -7.06
N ASP A 109 31.19 -5.54 -6.89
CA ASP A 109 30.62 -4.62 -7.92
C ASP A 109 31.39 -4.51 -9.28
N ASP A 110 32.48 -5.26 -9.48
CA ASP A 110 33.24 -5.31 -10.74
C ASP A 110 33.53 -6.72 -11.32
N ASN A 111 32.84 -7.75 -10.81
CA ASN A 111 32.85 -9.20 -11.18
C ASN A 111 34.01 -10.09 -10.70
#